data_AF-A0A349DKK5-F1
#
_entry.id   AF-A0A349DKK5-F1
#
_cell.length_a   1.000
_cell.length_b   1.000
_cell.length_c   1.000
_cell.angle_alpha   90.00
_cell.angle_beta   90.00
_cell.angle_gamma   90.00
#
_symmetry.space_group_name_H-M   'P 1'
#
loop_
_entity.id
_entity.type
_entity.pdbx_description
1 polymer ?
#
loop_
_entity_poly.entity_id
_entity_poly.type
_entity_poly.pdbx_seq_one_letter_code
_entity_poly.pdbx_strand_id
1 'polypeptide(L)'
;MQDSQNLNGQETYAPKETFPTPNSMQLVMLQKSIHARLERLVFEAEEPLNTYPKPYKPLDKAAAQQLEARLQMLHDEVAYLINEVKLCAFLRGL
;
A
#
# COMPACT_ATOMS: atom_id res chain seq x y z
N MET A 1 24.21 50.32 -26.11
CA MET A 1 23.63 49.33 -27.05
C MET A 1 23.75 47.97 -26.37
N GLN A 2 22.69 47.18 -26.40
CA GLN A 2 22.55 45.92 -25.66
C GLN A 2 23.39 44.81 -26.31
N ASP A 3 24.27 44.18 -25.54
CA ASP A 3 24.87 42.90 -25.92
C ASP A 3 24.03 41.76 -25.36
N SER A 4 23.15 41.26 -26.22
CA SER A 4 22.37 40.05 -26.03
C SER A 4 23.29 38.83 -26.23
N GLN A 5 23.80 38.23 -25.15
CA GLN A 5 24.49 36.95 -25.23
C GLN A 5 23.73 35.86 -24.47
N ASN A 6 23.00 35.08 -25.27
CA ASN A 6 22.72 33.65 -25.12
C ASN A 6 22.51 33.13 -23.70
N LEU A 7 21.26 33.20 -23.24
CA LEU A 7 20.68 32.19 -22.36
C LEU A 7 20.58 30.89 -23.17
N ASN A 8 21.73 30.23 -23.35
CA ASN A 8 21.78 28.91 -23.96
C ASN A 8 21.14 27.96 -22.95
N GLY A 9 19.95 27.46 -23.28
CA GLY A 9 19.22 26.48 -22.50
C GLY A 9 20.07 25.25 -22.30
N GLN A 10 20.75 25.17 -21.16
CA GLN A 10 21.14 23.90 -20.60
C GLN A 10 19.85 23.26 -20.12
N GLU A 11 19.15 22.58 -21.02
CA GLU A 11 18.32 21.45 -20.65
C GLU A 11 19.24 20.48 -19.91
N THR A 12 19.24 20.62 -18.58
CA THR A 12 19.83 19.66 -17.67
C THR A 12 19.12 18.36 -17.98
N TYR A 13 19.73 17.52 -18.82
CA TYR A 13 19.28 16.14 -19.02
C TYR A 13 19.41 15.47 -17.66
N ALA A 14 18.33 15.52 -16.89
CA ALA A 14 18.18 14.69 -15.72
C ALA A 14 18.47 13.25 -16.19
N PRO A 15 19.43 12.54 -15.59
CA PRO A 15 19.67 11.15 -15.95
C PRO A 15 18.33 10.44 -15.85
N LYS A 16 17.89 9.80 -16.95
CA LYS A 16 16.73 8.93 -16.91
C LYS A 16 17.04 7.90 -15.83
N GLU A 17 16.39 8.03 -14.68
CA GLU A 17 16.45 7.03 -13.63
C GLU A 17 15.89 5.76 -14.24
N THR A 18 16.78 4.87 -14.66
CA THR A 18 16.41 3.52 -15.08
C THR A 18 16.10 2.75 -13.82
N PHE A 19 14.82 2.75 -13.46
CA PHE A 19 14.30 1.84 -12.46
C PHE A 19 14.44 0.41 -13.00
N PRO A 20 15.04 -0.52 -12.23
CA PRO A 20 15.12 -1.90 -12.65
C PRO A 20 13.70 -2.45 -12.80
N THR A 21 13.34 -2.86 -14.01
CA THR A 21 12.09 -3.59 -14.24
C THR A 21 12.21 -4.94 -13.54
N PRO A 22 11.32 -5.25 -12.58
CA PRO A 22 11.37 -6.52 -11.89
C PRO A 22 11.15 -7.66 -12.86
N ASN A 23 11.94 -8.72 -12.72
CA ASN A 23 11.78 -9.91 -13.54
C ASN A 23 10.49 -10.67 -13.16
N SER A 24 10.09 -11.62 -14.02
CA SER A 24 8.87 -12.40 -13.83
C SER A 24 8.82 -13.14 -12.49
N MET A 25 9.96 -13.62 -11.98
CA MET A 25 10.05 -14.28 -10.69
C MET A 25 9.79 -13.33 -9.52
N GLN A 26 10.34 -12.11 -9.57
CA GLN A 26 10.10 -11.05 -8.59
C GLN A 26 8.62 -10.64 -8.56
N LEU A 27 7.99 -10.53 -9.73
CA LEU A 27 6.55 -10.24 -9.83
C LEU A 27 5.71 -11.37 -9.22
N VAL A 28 6.03 -12.63 -9.49
CA VAL A 28 5.32 -13.78 -8.90
C VAL A 28 5.48 -13.83 -7.38
N MET A 29 6.68 -13.53 -6.86
CA MET A 29 6.92 -13.47 -5.40
C MET A 29 6.09 -12.36 -4.74
N LEU A 30 6.05 -11.17 -5.35
CA LEU A 30 5.23 -10.06 -4.85
C LEU A 30 3.74 -10.43 -4.85
N GLN A 31 3.24 -11.03 -5.94
CA GLN A 31 1.84 -11.48 -6.02
C GLN A 31 1.49 -12.51 -4.94
N LYS A 32 2.37 -13.49 -4.68
CA LYS A 32 2.18 -14.47 -3.60
C LYS A 32 2.20 -13.82 -2.22
N SER A 33 3.07 -12.83 -2.00
CA SER A 33 3.15 -12.10 -0.74
C SER A 33 1.88 -11.30 -0.46
N ILE A 34 1.39 -10.57 -1.47
CA ILE A 34 0.11 -9.84 -1.39
C ILE A 34 -1.03 -10.81 -1.07
N HIS A 35 -1.09 -11.95 -1.75
CA HIS A 35 -2.14 -12.95 -1.53
C HIS A 35 -2.15 -13.47 -0.08
N ALA A 36 -0.99 -13.89 0.45
CA ALA A 36 -0.89 -14.39 1.82
C ALA A 36 -1.28 -13.32 2.87
N ARG A 37 -0.96 -12.05 2.60
CA ARG A 37 -1.35 -10.94 3.48
C ARG A 37 -2.85 -10.65 3.43
N LEU A 38 -3.47 -10.75 2.26
CA LEU A 38 -4.93 -10.65 2.13
C LEU A 38 -5.65 -11.78 2.87
N GLU A 39 -5.18 -13.02 2.76
CA GLU A 39 -5.75 -14.16 3.51
C GLU A 39 -5.67 -13.92 5.02
N ARG A 40 -4.51 -13.47 5.50
CA ARG A 40 -4.31 -13.13 6.91
C ARG A 40 -5.24 -12.01 7.37
N LEU A 41 -5.39 -10.96 6.56
CA LEU A 41 -6.23 -9.81 6.89
C LEU A 41 -7.71 -10.21 7.00
N VAL A 42 -8.22 -11.06 6.12
CA VAL A 42 -9.58 -11.61 6.19
C VAL A 42 -9.79 -12.32 7.53
N PHE A 43 -8.86 -13.19 7.92
CA PHE A 43 -8.92 -13.89 9.19
C PHE A 43 -8.89 -12.93 10.40
N GLU A 44 -7.97 -11.95 10.39
CA GLU A 44 -7.83 -10.97 11.47
C GLU A 44 -9.04 -10.03 11.59
N ALA A 45 -9.77 -9.78 10.50
CA ALA A 45 -11.00 -8.99 10.51
C ALA A 45 -12.22 -9.82 10.98
N GLU A 46 -12.26 -11.13 10.71
CA GLU A 46 -13.33 -12.01 11.15
C GLU A 46 -13.30 -12.26 12.67
N GLU A 47 -12.12 -12.32 13.29
CA GLU A 47 -11.98 -12.56 14.73
C GLU A 47 -12.72 -11.53 15.61
N PRO A 48 -12.56 -10.19 15.43
CA PRO A 48 -13.32 -9.20 16.19
C PRO A 48 -14.84 -9.26 15.95
N LEU A 49 -15.28 -9.65 14.75
CA LEU A 49 -16.70 -9.82 14.43
C LEU A 49 -17.31 -11.05 15.13
N ASN A 50 -16.54 -12.13 15.23
CA ASN A 50 -16.96 -13.39 15.87
C ASN A 50 -16.83 -13.36 17.40
N THR A 51 -15.90 -12.57 17.93
CA THR A 51 -15.70 -12.42 19.38
C THR A 51 -16.66 -11.42 20.02
N TYR A 52 -17.38 -10.62 19.22
CA TYR A 52 -18.40 -9.71 19.73
C TYR A 52 -19.59 -10.51 20.28
N PRO A 53 -19.79 -10.54 21.61
CA PRO A 53 -20.79 -11.42 22.20
C PRO A 53 -22.19 -10.97 21.78
N LYS A 54 -23.03 -11.92 21.36
CA LYS A 54 -24.48 -11.73 21.23
C LYS A 54 -25.13 -12.01 22.60
N PRO A 55 -26.04 -11.15 23.11
CA PRO A 55 -26.57 -9.94 22.49
C PRO A 55 -25.56 -8.79 22.47
N TYR A 56 -25.64 -7.93 21.45
CA TYR A 56 -24.78 -6.75 21.28
C TYR A 56 -24.92 -5.80 22.48
N LYS A 57 -24.10 -6.04 23.50
CA LYS A 57 -23.94 -5.12 24.62
C LYS A 57 -23.00 -3.99 24.20
N PRO A 58 -23.21 -2.77 24.69
CA PRO A 58 -22.22 -1.72 24.55
C PRO A 58 -20.87 -2.24 25.10
N LEU A 59 -19.80 -2.05 24.33
CA LEU A 59 -18.45 -2.30 24.83
C LEU A 59 -18.18 -1.33 25.99
N ASP A 60 -17.37 -1.78 26.93
CA ASP A 60 -16.72 -0.84 27.81
C ASP A 60 -15.76 0.07 27.02
N LYS A 61 -15.42 1.22 27.59
CA LYS A 61 -14.59 2.23 26.92
C LYS A 61 -13.23 1.69 26.50
N ALA A 62 -12.61 0.82 27.31
CA ALA A 62 -11.28 0.30 27.02
C ALA A 62 -11.32 -0.71 25.86
N ALA A 63 -12.30 -1.61 25.85
CA ALA A 63 -12.54 -2.56 24.80
C ALA A 63 -12.91 -1.87 23.48
N ALA A 64 -13.71 -0.79 23.53
CA ALA A 64 -14.01 0.02 22.35
C ALA A 64 -12.75 0.67 21.76
N GLN A 65 -11.90 1.28 22.60
CA GLN A 65 -10.63 1.89 22.17
C GLN A 65 -9.65 0.86 21.60
N GLN A 66 -9.58 -0.33 22.20
CA GLN A 66 -8.73 -1.41 21.70
C GLN A 66 -9.22 -1.92 20.35
N LEU A 67 -10.54 -2.08 20.18
CA LEU A 67 -11.13 -2.48 18.91
C LEU A 67 -10.91 -1.40 17.83
N GLU A 68 -11.09 -0.13 18.17
CA GLU A 68 -10.83 1.00 17.28
C GLU A 68 -9.37 1.03 16.81
N ALA A 69 -8.41 0.92 17.73
CA ALA A 69 -6.99 0.86 17.38
C ALA A 69 -6.66 -0.33 16.47
N ARG A 70 -7.28 -1.48 16.72
CA ARG A 70 -7.10 -2.68 15.89
C ARG A 70 -7.69 -2.53 14.49
N LEU A 71 -8.88 -1.93 14.38
CA LEU A 71 -9.51 -1.63 13.10
C LEU A 71 -8.69 -0.60 12.30
N GLN A 72 -8.10 0.40 12.95
CA GLN A 72 -7.24 1.37 12.30
C GLN A 72 -5.98 0.71 11.71
N MET A 73 -5.33 -0.19 12.45
CA MET A 73 -4.18 -0.95 11.93
C MET A 73 -4.55 -1.80 10.70
N LEU A 74 -5.70 -2.48 10.74
CA LEU A 74 -6.19 -3.25 9.60
C LEU A 74 -6.49 -2.36 8.39
N HIS A 75 -7.07 -1.18 8.61
CA HIS A 75 -7.32 -0.21 7.55
C HIS A 75 -6.02 0.25 6.87
N ASP A 76 -4.99 0.56 7.67
CA ASP A 76 -3.72 1.04 7.14
C ASP A 76 -2.98 -0.06 6.35
N GLU A 77 -3.05 -1.31 6.82
CA GLU A 77 -2.53 -2.48 6.10
C GLU A 77 -3.24 -2.69 4.75
N VAL A 78 -4.58 -2.53 4.71
CA VAL A 78 -5.35 -2.57 3.45
C VAL A 78 -4.90 -1.47 2.50
N ALA A 79 -4.74 -0.24 2.98
CA ALA A 79 -4.30 0.88 2.15
C ALA A 79 -2.92 0.60 1.54
N TYR A 80 -2.01 0.01 2.31
CA TYR A 80 -0.70 -0.39 1.84
C TYR A 80 -0.77 -1.51 0.79
N LEU A 81 -1.58 -2.55 1.03
CA LEU A 81 -1.80 -3.64 0.05
C LEU A 81 -2.40 -3.14 -1.27
N ILE A 82 -3.32 -2.17 -1.23
CA ILE A 82 -3.86 -1.54 -2.45
C ILE A 82 -2.73 -0.91 -3.27
N ASN A 83 -1.77 -0.25 -2.62
CA ASN A 83 -0.63 0.35 -3.32
C ASN A 83 0.30 -0.72 -3.91
N GLU A 84 0.54 -1.83 -3.21
CA GLU A 84 1.32 -2.96 -3.75
C GLU A 84 0.64 -3.63 -4.95
N VAL A 85 -0.68 -3.78 -4.92
CA VAL A 85 -1.47 -4.29 -6.05
C VAL A 85 -1.39 -3.33 -7.24
N LYS A 86 -1.53 -2.02 -7.02
CA LYS A 86 -1.37 -1.00 -8.07
C LYS A 86 0.03 -1.05 -8.68
N LEU A 87 1.06 -1.20 -7.85
CA LEU A 87 2.44 -1.35 -8.30
C LEU A 87 2.60 -2.61 -9.16
N CYS A 88 2.06 -3.76 -8.73
CA CYS A 88 2.05 -4.97 -9.55
C CYS A 88 1.38 -4.76 -10.91
N ALA A 89 0.23 -4.08 -10.94
CA ALA A 89 -0.50 -3.81 -12.17
C ALA A 89 0.31 -2.90 -13.11
N PHE A 90 0.93 -1.85 -12.57
CA PHE A 90 1.81 -0.96 -13.32
C PHE A 90 3.00 -1.71 -13.93
N LEU A 91 3.68 -2.54 -13.12
CA LEU A 91 4.86 -3.29 -13.56
C LEU A 91 4.54 -4.40 -14.58
N ARG A 92 3.30 -4.90 -14.63
CA ARG A 92 2.85 -5.83 -15.68
C ARG A 92 2.45 -5.13 -16.99
N GLY A 93 2.14 -3.83 -16.93
CA GLY A 93 1.75 -3.03 -18.10
C GLY A 93 2.91 -2.31 -18.80
N LEU A 94 4.08 -2.25 -18.14
CA LEU A 94 5.37 -1.84 -18.71
C LEU A 94 6.01 -2.97 -19.53
#